data_AF-A0A511XB89-F1
#
_entry.id   AF-A0A511XB89-F1
#
_cell.length_a   1.000
_cell.length_b   1.000
_cell.length_c   1.000
_cell.angle_alpha   90.00
_cell.angle_beta   90.00
_cell.angle_gamma   90.00
#
_symmetry.space_group_name_H-M   'P 1'
#
loop_
_entity.id
_entity.type
_entity.pdbx_description
1 polymer ?
#
loop_
_entity_poly.entity_id
_entity_poly.type
_entity_poly.pdbx_seq_one_letter_code
_entity_poly.pdbx_strand_id
1 'polypeptide(L)'
;MADAYPNAKGRALIFPRAMCLMTAVDLLAKMYDGKDEDKRAGDRFKDFIKFALPTEIYGEDIGATIYEFRNALHHSYQMPVPKSNGKGMQRFFSLIYEVDNHKVSTDLGSKILINFPALHKACEVGFESFKKRLETTNLLSTRQGFEEMFSKYGWMSIG
;
A
#
# COMPACT_ATOMS: atom_id res chain seq x y z
N MET A 1 -12.02 9.20 34.99
CA MET A 1 -11.99 8.90 33.54
C MET A 1 -10.97 9.79 32.84
N ALA A 2 -9.71 9.65 33.24
CA ALA A 2 -8.56 10.28 32.61
C ALA A 2 -7.44 9.22 32.62
N ASP A 3 -6.57 9.24 31.61
CA ASP A 3 -5.43 8.33 31.37
C ASP A 3 -5.66 7.16 30.41
N ALA A 4 -6.35 7.39 29.29
CA ALA A 4 -6.40 6.36 28.25
C ALA A 4 -5.09 6.21 27.44
N TYR A 5 -4.30 7.27 27.18
CA TYR A 5 -3.09 7.14 26.33
C TYR A 5 -2.05 8.27 26.57
N PRO A 6 -1.08 8.09 27.50
CA PRO A 6 -0.07 9.12 27.80
C PRO A 6 0.93 9.42 26.66
N ASN A 7 0.95 8.62 25.58
CA ASN A 7 1.84 8.79 24.42
C ASN A 7 1.10 9.11 23.10
N ALA A 8 -0.03 9.82 23.16
CA ALA A 8 -0.88 10.11 22.00
C ALA A 8 -0.29 11.10 20.96
N LYS A 9 0.79 11.84 21.30
CA LYS A 9 1.31 12.95 20.50
C LYS A 9 1.81 12.60 19.08
N GLY A 10 2.00 11.30 18.75
CA GLY A 10 2.31 10.84 17.40
C GLY A 10 1.27 9.89 16.77
N ARG A 11 0.26 9.47 17.55
CA ARG A 11 -0.70 8.42 17.14
C ARG A 11 -1.94 8.96 16.43
N ALA A 12 -2.29 10.23 16.69
CA ALA A 12 -3.49 10.86 16.13
C ALA A 12 -3.49 11.03 14.60
N LEU A 13 -2.32 10.93 13.95
CA LEU A 13 -2.17 11.15 12.50
C LEU A 13 -1.77 9.90 11.71
N ILE A 14 -1.72 8.73 12.34
CA ILE A 14 -1.27 7.50 11.65
C ILE A 14 -2.24 7.14 10.51
N PHE A 15 -3.55 7.36 10.70
CA PHE A 15 -4.53 7.04 9.66
C PHE A 15 -4.44 7.92 8.42
N PRO A 16 -4.51 9.27 8.51
CA PRO A 16 -4.32 10.11 7.33
C PRO A 16 -2.99 9.84 6.62
N ARG A 17 -1.92 9.51 7.36
CA ARG A 17 -0.62 9.15 6.79
C ARG A 17 -0.68 7.82 6.03
N ALA A 18 -1.34 6.80 6.59
CA ALA A 18 -1.52 5.51 5.92
C ALA A 18 -2.37 5.65 4.66
N MET A 19 -3.45 6.44 4.72
CA MET A 19 -4.27 6.77 3.54
C MET A 19 -3.43 7.45 2.45
N CYS A 20 -2.64 8.47 2.82
CA CYS A 20 -1.77 9.17 1.88
C CYS A 20 -0.76 8.22 1.22
N LEU A 21 -0.12 7.35 2.01
CA LEU A 21 0.81 6.36 1.50
C LEU A 21 0.12 5.40 0.51
N MET A 22 -1.05 4.88 0.84
CA MET A 22 -1.77 3.96 -0.06
C MET A 22 -2.22 4.66 -1.35
N THR A 23 -2.64 5.92 -1.29
CA THR A 23 -2.95 6.72 -2.49
C THR A 23 -1.72 6.92 -3.37
N ALA A 24 -0.55 7.19 -2.77
CA ALA A 24 0.71 7.31 -3.52
C ALA A 24 1.09 5.98 -4.19
N VAL A 25 0.93 4.86 -3.49
CA VAL A 25 1.13 3.51 -4.05
C VAL A 25 0.15 3.24 -5.19
N ASP A 26 -1.14 3.55 -5.04
CA ASP A 26 -2.15 3.41 -6.11
C ASP A 26 -1.74 4.16 -7.38
N LEU A 27 -1.28 5.42 -7.22
CA LEU A 27 -0.84 6.25 -8.34
C LEU A 27 0.42 5.69 -9.01
N LEU A 28 1.43 5.30 -8.22
CA LEU A 28 2.66 4.72 -8.76
C LEU A 28 2.41 3.37 -9.42
N ALA A 29 1.48 2.57 -8.91
CA ALA A 29 1.06 1.32 -9.54
C ALA A 29 0.44 1.58 -10.92
N LYS A 30 -0.35 2.66 -11.09
CA LYS A 30 -0.80 3.11 -12.42
C LYS A 30 0.39 3.34 -13.35
N MET A 31 1.32 4.18 -12.91
CA MET A 31 2.51 4.56 -13.69
C MET A 31 3.41 3.36 -14.01
N TYR A 32 3.47 2.38 -13.12
CA TYR A 32 4.26 1.17 -13.29
C TYR A 32 3.70 0.23 -14.36
N ASP A 33 2.38 -0.02 -14.35
CA ASP A 33 1.72 -0.90 -15.33
C ASP A 33 1.49 -0.18 -16.67
N GLY A 34 1.36 1.15 -16.66
CA GLY A 34 1.19 1.97 -17.85
C GLY A 34 -0.19 1.86 -18.50
N LYS A 35 -1.12 1.10 -17.91
CA LYS A 35 -2.48 0.90 -18.40
C LYS A 35 -3.49 1.30 -17.36
N ASP A 36 -4.62 1.83 -17.82
CA ASP A 36 -5.74 2.22 -16.97
C ASP A 36 -7.03 1.54 -17.41
N GLU A 37 -6.97 0.20 -17.39
CA GLU A 37 -8.10 -0.65 -17.74
C GLU A 37 -8.99 -0.88 -16.51
N ASP A 38 -10.30 -0.77 -16.71
CA ASP A 38 -11.28 -1.13 -15.70
C ASP A 38 -11.08 -2.60 -15.29
N LYS A 39 -11.25 -2.88 -13.98
CA LYS A 39 -11.11 -4.20 -13.33
C LYS A 39 -9.68 -4.69 -13.05
N ARG A 40 -8.62 -3.98 -13.44
CA ARG A 40 -7.24 -4.36 -13.11
C ARG A 40 -6.62 -3.62 -11.93
N ALA A 41 -7.37 -2.75 -11.26
CA ALA A 41 -6.85 -1.94 -10.15
C ALA A 41 -6.20 -2.77 -9.05
N GLY A 42 -6.82 -3.88 -8.64
CA GLY A 42 -6.29 -4.76 -7.60
C GLY A 42 -5.03 -5.50 -8.03
N ASP A 43 -4.99 -6.04 -9.25
CA ASP A 43 -3.84 -6.77 -9.77
C ASP A 43 -2.64 -5.85 -9.94
N ARG A 44 -2.85 -4.69 -10.55
CA ARG A 44 -1.85 -3.64 -10.72
C ARG A 44 -1.25 -3.19 -9.39
N PHE A 45 -2.08 -2.98 -8.38
CA PHE A 45 -1.62 -2.63 -7.03
C PHE A 45 -0.75 -3.74 -6.44
N LYS A 46 -1.23 -5.00 -6.47
CA LYS A 46 -0.50 -6.15 -5.94
C LYS A 46 0.85 -6.34 -6.65
N ASP A 47 0.89 -6.15 -7.97
CA ASP A 47 2.12 -6.29 -8.78
C ASP A 47 3.14 -5.21 -8.43
N PHE A 48 2.68 -3.96 -8.28
CA PHE A 48 3.57 -2.88 -7.83
C PHE A 48 4.06 -3.10 -6.39
N ILE A 49 3.21 -3.59 -5.48
CA ILE A 49 3.65 -3.94 -4.12
C ILE A 49 4.67 -5.07 -4.15
N LYS A 50 4.51 -6.12 -4.97
CA LYS A 50 5.52 -7.18 -5.08
C LYS A 50 6.85 -6.67 -5.61
N PHE A 51 6.81 -5.71 -6.53
CA PHE A 51 8.01 -5.01 -7.00
C PHE A 51 8.66 -4.17 -5.88
N ALA A 52 7.86 -3.39 -5.15
CA ALA A 52 8.34 -2.49 -4.12
C ALA A 52 8.79 -3.21 -2.83
N LEU A 53 8.12 -4.31 -2.49
CA LEU A 53 8.30 -5.15 -1.32
C LEU A 53 8.50 -6.60 -1.79
N PRO A 54 9.74 -7.00 -2.15
CA PRO A 54 10.04 -8.33 -2.67
C PRO A 54 9.59 -9.45 -1.72
N THR A 55 8.96 -10.48 -2.28
CA THR A 55 8.37 -11.59 -1.52
C THR A 55 9.41 -12.40 -0.74
N GLU A 56 10.66 -12.40 -1.18
CA GLU A 56 11.79 -13.04 -0.50
C GLU A 56 12.10 -12.39 0.85
N ILE A 57 11.77 -11.11 1.00
CA ILE A 57 12.01 -10.32 2.21
C ILE A 57 10.75 -10.23 3.07
N TYR A 58 9.58 -10.02 2.42
CA TYR A 58 8.34 -9.68 3.12
C TYR A 58 7.27 -10.79 3.12
N GLY A 59 7.52 -11.92 2.45
CA GLY A 59 6.62 -13.07 2.34
C GLY A 59 5.74 -13.04 1.09
N GLU A 60 5.31 -14.21 0.62
CA GLU A 60 4.53 -14.38 -0.63
C GLU A 60 3.18 -13.63 -0.62
N ASP A 61 2.52 -13.58 0.54
CA ASP A 61 1.19 -13.00 0.71
C ASP A 61 1.21 -11.47 0.94
N ILE A 62 2.37 -10.81 0.92
CA ILE A 62 2.47 -9.38 1.27
C ILE A 62 1.62 -8.50 0.33
N GLY A 63 1.63 -8.80 -0.97
CA GLY A 63 0.84 -8.06 -1.95
C GLY A 63 -0.66 -8.13 -1.67
N ALA A 64 -1.18 -9.31 -1.36
CA ALA A 64 -2.58 -9.50 -1.00
C ALA A 64 -2.92 -8.82 0.33
N THR A 65 -2.05 -8.96 1.33
CA THR A 65 -2.23 -8.37 2.67
C THR A 65 -2.30 -6.85 2.61
N ILE A 66 -1.39 -6.20 1.89
CA ILE A 66 -1.39 -4.73 1.75
C ILE A 66 -2.56 -4.25 0.90
N TYR A 67 -2.98 -5.02 -0.11
CA TYR A 67 -4.18 -4.69 -0.88
C TYR A 67 -5.47 -4.76 -0.04
N GLU A 68 -5.63 -5.80 0.77
CA GLU A 68 -6.74 -5.92 1.73
C GLU A 68 -6.72 -4.77 2.75
N PHE A 69 -5.54 -4.43 3.27
CA PHE A 69 -5.35 -3.28 4.16
C PHE A 69 -5.78 -1.96 3.49
N ARG A 70 -5.33 -1.72 2.25
CA ARG A 70 -5.72 -0.55 1.45
C ARG A 70 -7.23 -0.46 1.32
N ASN A 71 -7.90 -1.55 0.98
CA ASN A 71 -9.36 -1.54 0.89
C ASN A 71 -10.02 -1.32 2.26
N ALA A 72 -9.49 -1.90 3.33
CA ALA A 72 -9.99 -1.65 4.69
C ALA A 72 -9.90 -0.17 5.05
N LEU A 73 -8.82 0.53 4.66
CA LEU A 73 -8.68 1.96 4.90
C LEU A 73 -9.72 2.81 4.14
N HIS A 74 -10.02 2.47 2.88
CA HIS A 74 -11.04 3.17 2.09
C HIS A 74 -12.47 2.95 2.63
N HIS A 75 -12.74 1.80 3.24
CA HIS A 75 -14.05 1.43 3.77
C HIS A 75 -14.15 1.56 5.30
N SER A 76 -13.42 2.51 5.91
CA SER A 76 -13.53 2.86 7.34
C SER A 76 -13.20 1.71 8.31
N TYR A 77 -12.15 0.92 8.00
CA TYR A 77 -11.53 -0.15 8.82
C TYR A 77 -12.31 -1.44 9.02
N GLN A 78 -13.50 -1.56 8.45
CA GLN A 78 -14.34 -2.75 8.64
C GLN A 78 -14.74 -3.34 7.29
N MET A 79 -13.77 -3.94 6.62
CA MET A 79 -14.08 -4.82 5.50
C MET A 79 -14.08 -6.28 5.96
N PRO A 80 -15.20 -7.01 5.86
CA PRO A 80 -15.13 -8.46 5.79
C PRO A 80 -14.33 -8.83 4.53
N VAL A 81 -13.22 -9.55 4.70
CA VAL A 81 -12.48 -10.11 3.56
C VAL A 81 -13.29 -11.30 3.03
N PRO A 82 -13.85 -11.24 1.81
CA PRO A 82 -14.57 -12.37 1.26
C PRO A 82 -13.55 -13.42 0.81
N LYS A 83 -13.60 -14.65 1.36
CA LYS A 83 -13.05 -15.80 0.64
C LYS A 83 -14.03 -16.20 -0.45
N SER A 84 -13.52 -16.72 -1.56
CA SER A 84 -14.25 -17.23 -2.74
C SER A 84 -15.37 -18.25 -2.43
N ASN A 85 -15.52 -18.72 -1.19
CA ASN A 85 -16.40 -19.82 -0.80
C ASN A 85 -17.47 -19.44 0.26
N GLY A 86 -17.89 -18.17 0.35
CA GLY A 86 -19.20 -17.80 0.92
C GLY A 86 -19.39 -17.83 2.44
N LYS A 87 -18.38 -18.20 3.24
CA LYS A 87 -18.38 -17.99 4.70
C LYS A 87 -17.14 -17.19 5.10
N GLY A 88 -17.25 -15.87 5.05
CA GLY A 88 -16.14 -14.96 5.33
C GLY A 88 -15.77 -14.95 6.81
N MET A 89 -14.48 -15.11 7.11
CA MET A 89 -13.93 -14.70 8.39
C MET A 89 -13.64 -13.21 8.30
N GLN A 90 -14.28 -12.42 9.17
CA GLN A 90 -14.00 -10.99 9.24
C GLN A 90 -12.57 -10.79 9.74
N ARG A 91 -11.72 -10.18 8.90
CA ARG A 91 -10.36 -9.78 9.29
C ARG A 91 -10.34 -8.29 9.59
N PHE A 92 -9.76 -7.92 10.72
CA PHE A 92 -9.63 -6.53 11.15
C PHE A 92 -8.19 -6.06 10.97
N PHE A 93 -8.00 -4.88 10.39
CA PHE A 93 -6.69 -4.26 10.31
C PHE A 93 -6.51 -3.27 11.46
N SER A 94 -5.31 -3.25 12.05
CA SER A 94 -4.93 -2.22 13.01
C SER A 94 -3.55 -1.69 12.69
N LEU A 95 -3.44 -0.36 12.73
CA LEU A 95 -2.17 0.32 12.57
C LEU A 95 -1.44 0.36 13.90
N ILE A 96 -0.21 -0.13 13.90
CA ILE A 96 0.72 -0.01 15.02
C ILE A 96 1.90 0.87 14.61
N TYR A 97 2.62 1.40 15.60
CA TYR A 97 3.75 2.28 15.40
C TYR A 97 4.93 1.80 16.25
N GLU A 98 5.77 0.96 15.65
CA GLU A 98 6.94 0.34 16.29
C GLU A 98 8.16 0.64 15.42
N VAL A 99 9.00 1.59 15.87
CA VAL A 99 10.12 2.12 15.07
C VAL A 99 11.24 1.08 14.88
N ASP A 100 11.52 0.29 15.91
CA ASP A 100 12.62 -0.68 15.91
C ASP A 100 12.22 -2.06 15.36
N ASN A 101 10.96 -2.21 14.92
CA ASN A 101 10.46 -3.44 14.34
C ASN A 101 10.39 -3.31 12.81
N HIS A 102 11.12 -4.14 12.08
CA HIS A 102 11.16 -4.11 10.62
C HIS A 102 10.04 -4.92 9.95
N LYS A 103 9.23 -5.66 10.72
CA LYS A 103 8.15 -6.47 10.18
C LYS A 103 6.98 -5.59 9.75
N VAL A 104 6.63 -5.64 8.47
CA VAL A 104 5.55 -4.82 7.87
C VAL A 104 4.17 -5.22 8.39
N SER A 105 3.89 -6.53 8.46
CA SER A 105 2.59 -7.04 8.91
C SER A 105 2.74 -8.24 9.83
N THR A 106 1.83 -8.40 10.78
CA THR A 106 1.73 -9.60 11.64
C THR A 106 0.29 -10.10 11.64
N ASP A 107 0.10 -11.34 11.22
CA ASP A 107 -1.20 -12.04 11.26
C ASP A 107 -1.42 -12.66 12.64
N LEU A 108 -2.52 -12.27 13.29
CA LEU A 108 -3.00 -12.79 14.58
C LEU A 108 -4.34 -13.55 14.41
N GLY A 109 -4.60 -14.08 13.21
CA GLY A 109 -5.81 -14.83 12.87
C GLY A 109 -6.94 -13.92 12.38
N SER A 110 -7.76 -13.42 13.30
CA SER A 110 -8.87 -12.49 12.96
C SER A 110 -8.41 -11.04 12.83
N LYS A 111 -7.16 -10.75 13.17
CA LYS A 111 -6.61 -9.40 13.20
C LYS A 111 -5.24 -9.38 12.55
N ILE A 112 -5.01 -8.39 11.68
CA ILE A 112 -3.71 -8.13 11.07
C ILE A 112 -3.21 -6.79 11.60
N LEU A 113 -2.00 -6.82 12.17
CA LEU A 113 -1.30 -5.61 12.59
C LEU A 113 -0.42 -5.13 11.45
N ILE A 114 -0.57 -3.85 11.07
CA ILE A 114 0.27 -3.18 10.07
C ILE A 114 1.19 -2.23 10.81
N ASN A 115 2.50 -2.50 10.77
CA ASN A 115 3.49 -1.60 11.33
C ASN A 115 3.78 -0.48 10.35
N PHE A 116 3.22 0.70 10.61
CA PHE A 116 3.25 1.81 9.67
C PHE A 116 4.67 2.31 9.35
N PRO A 117 5.58 2.55 10.34
CA PRO A 117 6.98 2.85 10.06
C PRO A 117 7.67 1.87 9.11
N ALA A 118 7.50 0.57 9.34
CA ALA A 118 8.11 -0.48 8.50
C ALA A 118 7.52 -0.46 7.08
N LEU A 119 6.20 -0.37 6.95
CA LEU A 119 5.52 -0.27 5.66
C LEU A 119 5.97 0.97 4.88
N HIS A 120 5.97 2.14 5.54
CA HIS A 120 6.39 3.40 4.93
C HIS A 120 7.82 3.30 4.42
N LYS A 121 8.74 2.80 5.26
CA LYS A 121 10.14 2.66 4.86
C LYS A 121 10.32 1.70 3.70
N ALA A 122 9.60 0.59 3.69
CA ALA A 122 9.64 -0.38 2.59
C ALA A 122 9.10 0.22 1.29
N CYS A 123 8.00 0.97 1.35
CA CYS A 123 7.48 1.69 0.19
C CYS A 123 8.45 2.74 -0.34
N GLU A 124 9.10 3.54 0.53
CA GLU A 124 10.13 4.51 0.09
C GLU A 124 11.26 3.83 -0.70
N VAL A 125 11.75 2.69 -0.22
CA VAL A 125 12.78 1.91 -0.93
C VAL A 125 12.27 1.43 -2.29
N GLY A 126 11.02 0.99 -2.35
CA GLY A 126 10.36 0.62 -3.61
C GLY A 126 10.20 1.79 -4.57
N PHE A 127 9.89 3.00 -4.06
CA PHE A 127 9.75 4.20 -4.87
C PHE A 127 11.10 4.63 -5.47
N GLU A 128 12.17 4.61 -4.67
CA GLU A 128 13.52 4.87 -5.18
C GLU A 128 13.95 3.82 -6.21
N SER A 129 13.58 2.56 -6.00
CA SER A 129 13.83 1.48 -6.98
C SER A 129 13.07 1.71 -8.29
N PHE A 130 11.81 2.16 -8.22
CA PHE A 130 11.02 2.52 -9.40
C PHE A 130 11.63 3.72 -10.13
N LYS A 131 12.00 4.78 -9.39
CA LYS A 131 12.68 5.96 -9.94
C LYS A 131 13.96 5.57 -10.67
N LYS A 132 14.82 4.78 -10.03
CA LYS A 132 16.05 4.28 -10.64
C LYS A 132 15.75 3.46 -11.90
N ARG A 133 14.70 2.65 -11.90
CA ARG A 133 14.26 1.90 -13.09
C ARG A 133 13.90 2.84 -14.25
N LEU A 134 13.19 3.94 -13.98
CA LEU A 134 12.85 4.94 -15.00
C LEU A 134 14.10 5.63 -15.58
N GLU A 135 15.10 5.90 -14.74
CA GLU A 135 16.34 6.57 -15.14
C GLU A 135 17.31 5.65 -15.89
N THR A 136 17.38 4.37 -15.53
CA THR A 136 18.44 3.46 -15.99
C THR A 136 18.02 2.48 -17.06
N THR A 137 16.72 2.19 -17.20
CA THR A 137 16.28 1.13 -18.10
C THR A 137 15.87 1.69 -19.45
N ASN A 138 16.48 1.20 -20.53
CA ASN A 138 15.99 1.39 -21.91
C ASN A 138 14.67 0.64 -22.20
N LEU A 139 13.96 0.18 -21.17
CA LEU A 139 12.63 -0.40 -21.31
C LEU A 139 11.66 0.71 -21.67
N LEU A 140 11.57 0.97 -22.98
CA LEU A 140 10.62 1.88 -23.61
C LEU A 140 9.22 1.70 -23.02
N SER A 141 8.79 0.47 -22.73
CA SER A 141 7.48 0.18 -22.16
C SER A 141 7.24 0.76 -20.77
N THR A 142 8.21 0.72 -19.84
CA THR A 142 8.03 1.30 -18.50
C THR A 142 8.01 2.82 -18.56
N ARG A 143 8.86 3.42 -19.40
CA ARG A 143 8.91 4.88 -19.57
C ARG A 143 7.68 5.41 -20.30
N GLN A 144 7.26 4.76 -21.38
CA GLN A 144 6.02 5.10 -22.10
C GLN A 144 4.79 4.95 -21.21
N GLY A 145 4.71 3.87 -20.43
CA GLY A 145 3.64 3.66 -19.47
C GLY A 145 3.59 4.74 -18.39
N PHE A 146 4.75 5.12 -17.86
CA PHE A 146 4.87 6.23 -16.93
C PHE A 146 4.39 7.54 -17.55
N GLU A 147 4.91 7.91 -18.73
CA GLU A 147 4.57 9.17 -19.42
C GLU A 147 3.07 9.24 -19.75
N GLU A 148 2.48 8.14 -20.22
CA GLU A 148 1.05 8.06 -20.51
C GLU A 148 0.21 8.32 -19.25
N MET A 149 0.51 7.63 -18.15
CA MET A 149 -0.25 7.80 -16.90
C MET A 149 0.03 9.14 -16.23
N PHE A 150 1.26 9.64 -16.30
CA PHE A 150 1.62 10.94 -15.75
C PHE A 150 0.90 12.08 -16.47
N SER A 151 0.67 11.98 -17.78
CA SER A 151 -0.13 12.98 -18.50
C SER A 151 -1.58 13.08 -18.00
N LYS A 152 -2.15 11.97 -17.51
CA LYS A 152 -3.53 11.86 -17.01
C LYS A 152 -3.64 12.22 -15.52
N TYR A 153 -2.65 11.84 -14.72
CA TYR A 153 -2.74 11.84 -13.26
C TYR A 153 -1.66 12.64 -12.54
N GLY A 154 -0.61 13.06 -13.25
CA GLY A 154 0.53 13.78 -12.69
C GLY A 154 0.30 15.28 -12.49
N TRP A 155 -0.81 15.81 -12.99
CA TRP A 155 -1.16 17.22 -12.89
C TRP A 155 -2.50 17.39 -12.19
N MET A 156 -2.57 18.34 -11.26
CA MET A 156 -3.83 18.87 -10.76
C MET A 156 -4.15 20.13 -11.56
N SER A 157 -5.25 20.12 -12.32
CA SER A 157 -5.78 21.35 -12.89
C SER A 157 -6.45 22.12 -11.73
N ILE A 158 -5.83 23.22 -11.32
CA ILE A 158 -6.46 24.18 -10.41
C ILE A 158 -7.29 25.10 -11.30
N GLY A 159 -8.61 24.88 -11.30
CA GLY A 159 -9.60 25.77 -11.90
C GLY A 159 -10.08 26.80 -10.90
#